data_AF-A0A0G4LE46-F1
#
_entry.id   AF-A0A0G4LE46-F1
#
_cell.length_a   1.000
_cell.length_b   1.000
_cell.length_c   1.000
_cell.angle_alpha   90.00
_cell.angle_beta   90.00
_cell.angle_gamma   90.00
#
_symmetry.space_group_name_H-M   'P 1'
#
loop_
_entity.id
_entity.type
_entity.pdbx_description
1 polymer ?
#
loop_
_entity_poly.entity_id
_entity_poly.type
_entity_poly.pdbx_seq_one_letter_code
_entity_poly.pdbx_strand_id
1 'polypeptide(L)'
;AARKVWHEKKHTAAPSAVIIPELSELGVYAQSVKPPNNSWFDPGGQFVGPHHHLINVSESGLGAHLPAQSTHIANHNARHLMRVYPKGTRISSRNLKPVPFWAVGAQICALNWQTFGAAMQINEALFSGTDGYVLK
;
A
#
# COMPACT_ATOMS: atom_id res chain seq x y z
N ALA A 1 -11.68 -13.43 -24.31
CA ALA A 1 -10.75 -14.57 -24.36
C ALA A 1 -9.52 -14.35 -23.46
N ALA A 2 -8.64 -13.38 -23.75
CA ALA A 2 -7.36 -13.18 -23.02
C ALA A 2 -7.47 -13.01 -21.48
N ARG A 3 -8.53 -12.32 -21.00
CA ARG A 3 -8.73 -12.09 -19.56
C ARG A 3 -9.08 -13.38 -18.80
N LYS A 4 -9.86 -14.30 -19.39
CA LYS A 4 -10.15 -15.63 -18.82
C LYS A 4 -8.87 -16.47 -18.73
N VAL A 5 -8.09 -16.50 -19.82
CA VAL A 5 -6.81 -17.22 -19.89
C VAL A 5 -5.81 -16.70 -18.85
N TRP A 6 -5.77 -15.39 -18.58
CA TRP A 6 -4.96 -14.82 -17.51
C TRP A 6 -5.40 -15.28 -16.11
N HIS A 7 -6.71 -15.28 -15.84
CA HIS A 7 -7.24 -15.76 -14.57
C HIS A 7 -6.94 -17.26 -14.37
N GLU A 8 -7.16 -18.10 -15.40
CA GLU A 8 -6.87 -19.53 -15.36
C GLU A 8 -5.38 -19.82 -15.13
N LYS A 9 -4.47 -19.11 -15.82
CA LYS A 9 -3.02 -19.22 -15.57
C LYS A 9 -2.62 -18.79 -14.16
N LYS A 10 -3.29 -17.78 -13.59
CA LYS A 10 -3.01 -17.30 -12.24
C LYS A 10 -3.51 -18.28 -11.16
N HIS A 11 -4.60 -18.99 -11.42
CA HIS A 11 -5.12 -20.02 -10.51
C HIS A 11 -4.36 -21.35 -10.59
N THR A 12 -3.71 -21.64 -11.72
CA THR A 12 -2.93 -22.88 -11.93
C THR A 12 -1.43 -22.70 -11.66
N ALA A 13 -0.92 -21.49 -11.55
CA ALA A 13 0.47 -21.23 -11.17
C ALA A 13 0.73 -21.65 -9.71
N ALA A 14 1.81 -22.39 -9.50
CA ALA A 14 2.32 -22.70 -8.15
C ALA A 14 2.51 -21.40 -7.35
N PRO A 15 2.21 -21.39 -6.03
CA PRO A 15 2.35 -20.19 -5.22
C PRO A 15 3.78 -19.65 -5.32
N SER A 16 3.92 -18.42 -5.80
CA SER A 16 5.22 -17.79 -5.93
C SER A 16 5.73 -17.36 -4.55
N ALA A 17 6.96 -17.78 -4.26
CA ALA A 17 7.83 -17.37 -3.15
C ALA A 17 7.55 -18.04 -1.80
N VAL A 18 8.27 -19.13 -1.52
CA VAL A 18 8.74 -19.40 -0.15
C VAL A 18 9.79 -18.32 0.14
N ILE A 19 9.48 -17.39 1.03
CA ILE A 19 10.51 -16.48 1.58
C ILE A 19 11.44 -17.36 2.41
N ILE A 20 12.74 -17.37 2.10
CA ILE A 20 13.70 -18.16 2.87
C ILE A 20 13.76 -17.65 4.33
N PRO A 21 14.00 -18.54 5.31
CA PRO A 21 13.99 -18.15 6.73
C PRO A 21 14.90 -16.95 7.03
N GLU A 22 16.11 -16.93 6.47
CA GLU A 22 17.11 -15.89 6.69
C GLU A 22 16.61 -14.50 6.24
N LEU A 23 15.86 -14.44 5.13
CA LEU A 23 15.25 -13.20 4.67
C LEU A 23 14.03 -12.81 5.51
N SER A 24 13.25 -13.80 5.97
CA SER A 24 12.09 -13.58 6.82
C SER A 24 12.47 -13.00 8.19
N GLU A 25 13.62 -13.42 8.74
CA GLU A 25 14.12 -12.97 10.04
C GLU A 25 14.53 -11.49 10.06
N LEU A 26 14.92 -10.93 8.92
CA LEU A 26 15.24 -9.49 8.80
C LEU A 26 14.00 -8.59 8.94
N GLY A 27 12.80 -9.12 8.69
CA GLY A 27 11.55 -8.38 8.75
C GLY A 27 10.99 -8.29 10.17
N VAL A 28 11.48 -7.34 10.98
CA VAL A 28 11.02 -7.18 12.38
C VAL A 28 9.82 -6.22 12.49
N TYR A 29 10.02 -4.94 12.16
CA TYR A 29 9.02 -3.89 12.42
C TYR A 29 8.12 -3.54 11.22
N ALA A 30 8.41 -4.10 10.04
CA ALA A 30 7.73 -3.79 8.79
C ALA A 30 7.54 -5.06 7.96
N GLN A 31 6.74 -5.99 8.48
CA GLN A 31 6.46 -7.27 7.83
C GLN A 31 5.48 -7.04 6.68
N SER A 32 6.00 -7.01 5.46
CA SER A 32 5.24 -6.70 4.25
C SER A 32 4.10 -7.70 4.02
N VAL A 33 2.85 -7.21 4.05
CA VAL A 33 1.66 -8.01 3.76
C VAL A 33 0.88 -7.38 2.62
N LYS A 34 0.54 -8.20 1.62
CA LYS A 34 -0.49 -7.86 0.65
C LYS A 34 -1.83 -8.38 1.19
N PRO A 35 -2.78 -7.51 1.55
CA PRO A 35 -4.02 -7.95 2.16
C PRO A 35 -4.84 -8.78 1.15
N PRO A 36 -5.32 -9.98 1.54
CA PRO A 36 -6.11 -10.82 0.65
C PRO A 36 -7.56 -10.34 0.51
N ASN A 37 -8.05 -9.58 1.50
CA ASN A 37 -9.40 -9.03 1.60
C ASN A 37 -9.37 -7.77 2.49
N ASN A 38 -10.53 -7.32 2.98
CA ASN A 38 -10.70 -6.09 3.75
C ASN A 38 -10.58 -6.28 5.28
N SER A 39 -10.30 -7.49 5.76
CA SER A 39 -10.25 -7.81 7.19
C SER A 39 -9.23 -6.98 8.00
N TRP A 40 -8.26 -6.35 7.34
CA TRP A 40 -7.26 -5.50 7.98
C TRP A 40 -7.81 -4.15 8.46
N PHE A 41 -8.92 -3.65 7.91
CA PHE A 41 -9.62 -2.47 8.44
C PHE A 41 -11.04 -2.74 8.89
N ASP A 42 -11.67 -3.83 8.46
CA ASP A 42 -13.04 -4.16 8.88
C ASP A 42 -13.09 -4.39 10.40
N PRO A 43 -13.94 -3.67 11.17
CA PRO A 43 -14.00 -3.81 12.64
C PRO A 43 -14.33 -5.21 13.16
N GLY A 44 -15.05 -6.00 12.36
CA GLY A 44 -15.35 -7.41 12.64
C GLY A 44 -14.43 -8.39 11.91
N GLY A 45 -13.45 -7.88 11.16
CA GLY A 45 -12.50 -8.69 10.41
C GLY A 45 -11.44 -9.27 11.34
N GLN A 46 -11.19 -10.57 11.22
CA GLN A 46 -10.02 -11.20 11.84
C GLN A 46 -8.88 -11.18 10.83
N PHE A 47 -8.07 -10.11 10.84
CA PHE A 47 -6.85 -10.10 10.05
C PHE A 47 -5.85 -11.08 10.65
N VAL A 48 -5.59 -12.16 9.91
CA VAL A 48 -4.55 -13.13 10.26
C VAL A 48 -3.26 -12.71 9.56
N GLY A 49 -2.38 -12.06 10.32
CA GLY A 49 -1.10 -11.60 9.82
C GLY A 49 -0.09 -11.36 10.94
N PRO A 50 1.15 -10.99 10.59
CA PRO A 50 2.16 -10.64 11.56
C PRO A 50 1.74 -9.47 12.46
N HIS A 51 2.27 -9.46 13.69
CA HIS A 51 2.02 -8.39 14.67
C HIS A 51 2.44 -7.02 14.12
N HIS A 52 3.62 -6.91 13.49
CA HIS A 52 4.13 -5.67 12.90
C HIS A 52 3.94 -5.64 11.38
N HIS A 53 2.71 -5.85 10.93
CA HIS A 53 2.41 -5.86 9.50
C HIS A 53 2.50 -4.46 8.88
N LEU A 54 3.01 -4.43 7.65
CA LEU A 54 2.98 -3.28 6.75
C LEU A 54 2.07 -3.63 5.58
N ILE A 55 0.89 -3.02 5.54
CA ILE A 55 -0.08 -3.23 4.46
C ILE A 55 0.42 -2.58 3.17
N ASN A 56 0.62 -3.38 2.12
CA ASN A 56 0.93 -2.90 0.78
C ASN A 56 -0.31 -2.95 -0.11
N VAL A 57 -0.74 -1.79 -0.59
CA VAL A 57 -1.96 -1.67 -1.40
C VAL A 57 -1.74 -0.71 -2.58
N SER A 58 -2.33 -1.02 -3.73
CA SER A 58 -2.31 -0.10 -4.89
C SER A 58 -3.25 1.09 -4.64
N GLU A 59 -2.99 2.23 -5.29
CA GLU A 59 -3.86 3.42 -5.23
C GLU A 59 -5.33 3.09 -5.58
N SER A 60 -5.57 2.16 -6.51
CA SER A 60 -6.90 1.72 -6.91
C SER A 60 -7.53 0.78 -5.88
N GLY A 61 -6.71 0.00 -5.17
CA GLY A 61 -7.18 -0.89 -4.11
C GLY A 61 -7.65 -0.09 -2.91
N LEU A 62 -6.84 0.86 -2.43
CA LEU A 62 -7.23 1.71 -1.31
C LEU A 62 -8.31 2.71 -1.72
N GLY A 63 -8.17 3.33 -2.90
CA GLY A 63 -9.09 4.35 -3.40
C GLY A 63 -10.51 3.84 -3.63
N ALA A 64 -10.71 2.54 -3.88
CA ALA A 64 -12.03 1.93 -3.98
C ALA A 64 -12.83 1.94 -2.66
N HIS A 65 -12.17 2.13 -1.51
CA HIS A 65 -12.81 2.17 -0.20
C HIS A 65 -12.98 3.59 0.34
N LEU A 66 -12.43 4.60 -0.35
CA LEU A 66 -12.52 5.99 0.07
C LEU A 66 -13.73 6.68 -0.59
N PRO A 67 -14.49 7.52 0.15
CA PRO A 67 -14.29 7.88 1.56
C PRO A 67 -15.01 6.96 2.57
N ALA A 68 -15.79 5.98 2.10
CA ALA A 68 -16.72 5.21 2.94
C ALA A 68 -16.04 4.52 4.14
N GLN A 69 -14.80 4.08 4.00
CA GLN A 69 -14.03 3.35 5.02
C GLN A 69 -12.91 4.20 5.65
N SER A 70 -12.88 5.51 5.42
CA SER A 70 -11.79 6.39 5.86
C SER A 70 -11.50 6.28 7.37
N THR A 71 -12.54 6.26 8.21
CA THR A 71 -12.38 6.15 9.67
C THR A 71 -11.74 4.84 10.09
N HIS A 72 -12.18 3.72 9.50
CA HIS A 72 -11.64 2.40 9.80
C HIS A 72 -10.18 2.26 9.35
N ILE A 73 -9.88 2.76 8.15
CA ILE A 73 -8.53 2.80 7.60
C ILE A 73 -7.62 3.70 8.45
N ALA A 74 -8.09 4.88 8.88
CA ALA A 74 -7.34 5.79 9.73
C ALA A 74 -7.03 5.17 11.11
N ASN A 75 -8.01 4.47 11.71
CA ASN A 75 -7.82 3.74 12.97
C ASN A 75 -6.76 2.64 12.84
N HIS A 76 -6.75 1.91 11.72
CA HIS A 76 -5.68 0.95 11.43
C HIS A 76 -4.32 1.65 11.30
N ASN A 77 -4.25 2.74 10.53
CA ASN A 77 -3.02 3.50 10.27
C ASN A 77 -2.51 4.27 11.50
N ALA A 78 -3.27 4.36 12.58
CA ALA A 78 -2.79 4.85 13.87
C ALA A 78 -1.93 3.81 14.62
N ARG A 79 -2.01 2.52 14.23
CA ARG A 79 -1.37 1.40 14.94
C ARG A 79 -0.40 0.59 14.06
N HIS A 80 -0.60 0.59 12.75
CA HIS A 80 0.21 -0.17 11.80
C HIS A 80 0.63 0.67 10.58
N LEU A 81 1.65 0.21 9.87
CA LEU A 81 2.18 0.89 8.69
C LEU A 81 1.40 0.52 7.42
N MET A 82 1.26 1.49 6.52
CA MET A 82 0.67 1.30 5.21
C MET A 82 1.54 1.94 4.13
N ARG A 83 1.76 1.17 3.06
CA ARG A 83 2.34 1.64 1.82
C ARG A 83 1.32 1.61 0.69
N VAL A 84 1.08 2.77 0.10
CA VAL A 84 0.26 2.96 -1.09
C VAL A 84 1.18 3.17 -2.29
N TYR A 85 0.94 2.44 -3.39
CA TYR A 85 1.79 2.54 -4.58
C TYR A 85 0.98 2.71 -5.87
N PRO A 86 1.58 3.25 -6.95
CA PRO A 86 0.87 3.50 -8.20
C PRO A 86 0.42 2.17 -8.83
N LYS A 87 -0.79 2.14 -9.41
CA LYS A 87 -1.31 0.92 -10.04
C LYS A 87 -0.44 0.52 -11.25
N GLY A 88 -0.34 -0.79 -11.50
CA GLY A 88 0.51 -1.33 -12.57
C GLY A 88 0.16 -0.88 -14.00
N THR A 89 -1.05 -0.36 -14.24
CA THR A 89 -1.42 0.21 -15.55
C THR A 89 -0.78 1.57 -15.84
N ARG A 90 -0.04 2.15 -14.89
CA ARG A 90 0.75 3.37 -15.07
C ARG A 90 2.11 3.08 -15.69
N ILE A 91 2.10 2.49 -16.89
CA ILE A 91 3.31 2.12 -17.65
C ILE A 91 4.21 3.32 -17.98
N SER A 92 3.63 4.52 -18.06
CA SER A 92 4.37 5.78 -18.28
C SER A 92 4.96 6.40 -17.01
N SER A 93 5.05 5.63 -15.91
CA SER A 93 5.56 6.10 -14.61
C SER A 93 4.82 7.30 -14.00
N ARG A 94 3.62 7.65 -14.49
CA ARG A 94 2.79 8.71 -13.90
C ARG A 94 2.55 8.44 -12.42
N ASN A 95 2.55 9.48 -11.60
CA ASN A 95 2.36 9.36 -10.16
C ASN A 95 0.89 9.26 -9.74
N LEU A 96 0.65 8.64 -8.59
CA LEU A 96 -0.64 8.68 -7.88
C LEU A 96 -0.86 10.08 -7.28
N LYS A 97 -2.09 10.39 -6.84
CA LYS A 97 -2.37 11.60 -6.06
C LYS A 97 -2.23 11.26 -4.57
N PRO A 98 -1.22 11.78 -3.84
CA PRO A 98 -0.92 11.29 -2.49
C PRO A 98 -1.87 11.82 -1.40
N VAL A 99 -2.40 13.04 -1.58
CA VAL A 99 -3.21 13.74 -0.56
C VAL A 99 -4.40 12.91 -0.02
N PRO A 100 -5.23 12.24 -0.83
CA PRO A 100 -6.33 11.42 -0.30
C PRO A 100 -5.87 10.25 0.57
N PHE A 101 -4.65 9.75 0.36
CA PHE A 101 -4.10 8.62 1.12
C PHE A 101 -3.43 9.08 2.41
N TRP A 102 -2.72 10.21 2.37
CA TRP A 102 -2.24 10.87 3.59
C TRP A 102 -3.41 11.28 4.51
N ALA A 103 -4.55 11.70 3.94
CA ALA A 103 -5.74 12.06 4.70
C ALA A 103 -6.35 10.91 5.51
N VAL A 104 -6.07 9.65 5.14
CA VAL A 104 -6.43 8.46 5.94
C VAL A 104 -5.23 7.89 6.71
N GLY A 105 -4.17 8.67 6.86
CA GLY A 105 -3.01 8.35 7.68
C GLY A 105 -2.02 7.36 7.06
N ALA A 106 -2.12 7.05 5.77
CA ALA A 106 -1.15 6.18 5.09
C ALA A 106 0.23 6.84 5.09
N GLN A 107 1.21 6.22 5.74
CA GLN A 107 2.50 6.82 6.02
C GLN A 107 3.40 6.85 4.78
N ILE A 108 3.31 5.82 3.93
CA ILE A 108 4.22 5.65 2.79
C ILE A 108 3.41 5.74 1.49
N CYS A 109 3.26 6.93 0.93
CA CYS A 109 2.74 7.12 -0.43
C CYS A 109 3.88 7.06 -1.43
N ALA A 110 4.15 5.88 -2.00
CA ALA A 110 5.26 5.66 -2.91
C ALA A 110 5.02 6.36 -4.25
N LEU A 111 5.97 7.22 -4.64
CA LEU A 111 5.99 7.94 -5.91
C LEU A 111 7.20 7.53 -6.76
N ASN A 112 7.02 7.61 -8.07
CA ASN A 112 8.04 7.49 -9.10
C ASN A 112 8.84 8.79 -9.18
N TRP A 113 10.03 8.81 -8.59
CA TRP A 113 10.92 9.98 -8.54
C TRP A 113 11.39 10.46 -9.93
N GLN A 114 11.52 9.54 -10.89
CA GLN A 114 11.89 9.86 -12.27
C GLN A 114 10.83 10.69 -13.03
N THR A 115 9.62 10.87 -12.47
CA THR A 115 8.53 11.61 -13.10
C THR A 115 8.15 12.82 -12.26
N PHE A 116 8.80 13.95 -12.55
CA PHE A 116 8.53 15.23 -11.89
C PHE A 116 7.22 15.85 -12.41
N GLY A 117 6.19 15.83 -11.57
CA GLY A 117 4.89 16.43 -11.84
C GLY A 117 4.20 16.86 -10.56
N ALA A 118 2.92 17.26 -10.63
CA ALA A 118 2.21 17.82 -9.48
C ALA A 118 2.28 16.97 -8.20
N ALA A 119 2.20 15.64 -8.31
CA ALA A 119 2.32 14.75 -7.15
C ALA A 119 3.71 14.80 -6.49
N MET A 120 4.78 14.86 -7.29
CA MET A 120 6.15 15.03 -6.77
C MET A 120 6.34 16.42 -6.19
N GLN A 121 5.82 17.48 -6.82
CA GLN A 121 5.90 18.84 -6.27
C GLN A 121 5.22 18.94 -4.90
N ILE A 122 4.05 18.31 -4.73
CA ILE A 122 3.35 18.24 -3.44
C ILE A 122 4.17 17.43 -2.43
N ASN A 123 4.81 16.33 -2.85
CA ASN A 123 5.68 15.54 -2.00
C ASN A 123 6.90 16.35 -1.50
N GLU A 124 7.61 17.00 -2.41
CA GLU A 124 8.71 17.91 -2.07
C GLU A 124 8.25 19.02 -1.12
N ALA A 125 7.08 19.61 -1.36
CA ALA A 125 6.54 20.65 -0.50
C ALA A 125 6.19 20.14 0.91
N LEU A 126 5.58 18.95 1.03
CA LEU A 126 5.22 18.37 2.33
C LEU A 126 6.45 18.06 3.18
N PHE A 127 7.50 17.51 2.57
CA PHE A 127 8.72 17.09 3.28
C PHE A 127 9.82 18.16 3.29
N SER A 128 9.58 19.35 2.73
CA SER A 128 10.56 20.43 2.68
C SER A 128 11.01 20.84 4.08
N GLY A 129 12.32 20.87 4.31
CA GLY A 129 12.89 21.20 5.63
C GLY A 129 12.75 20.10 6.68
N THR A 130 12.45 18.86 6.27
CA THR A 130 12.39 17.69 7.15
C THR A 130 13.38 16.61 6.69
N ASP A 131 13.69 15.66 7.56
CA ASP A 131 14.48 14.48 7.23
C ASP A 131 13.64 13.37 6.56
N GLY A 132 12.54 13.73 5.91
CA GLY A 132 11.60 12.80 5.28
C GLY A 132 10.49 12.27 6.19
N TYR A 133 10.31 12.87 7.37
CA TYR A 133 9.25 12.54 8.33
C TYR A 133 8.48 13.77 8.79
N VAL A 134 7.15 13.67 8.81
CA VAL A 134 6.22 14.69 9.29
C VAL A 134 5.25 14.03 10.26
N LEU A 135 5.07 14.62 11.45
CA LEU A 135 4.08 14.13 12.42
C LEU A 135 2.67 14.36 11.85
N LYS A 136 1.81 13.35 11.94
CA LYS A 136 0.42 13.40 11.47
C LYS A 136 -0.45 14.31 12.32
#